data_AF-A0A6A6DQL3-F1
#
_entry.id   AF-A0A6A6DQL3-F1
#
_cell.length_a   1.000
_cell.length_b   1.000
_cell.length_c   1.000
_cell.angle_alpha   90.00
_cell.angle_beta   90.00
_cell.angle_gamma   90.00
#
_symmetry.space_group_name_H-M   'P 1'
#
loop_
_entity.id
_entity.type
_entity.pdbx_description
1 polymer ?
#
loop_
_entity_poly.entity_id
_entity_poly.type
_entity_poly.pdbx_seq_one_letter_code
_entity_poly.pdbx_strand_id
1 'polypeptide(L)'
;MRSFGTEISGNRGRNDKLSPKAHAAIISKRKAGVLRKDLAAEFRVSEKTITNTLKRWKSHNTLTMRREKQEAGLLQLHKATIYQILKEKGLTNHRCKKRPKLNAAVRALRLKFCQEYHHFNWKRRG
;
A
#
# COMPACT_ATOMS: atom_id res chain seq x y z
N MET A 1 10.13 -38.64 -8.27
CA MET A 1 8.74 -38.13 -8.30
C MET A 1 8.76 -36.61 -8.33
N ARG A 2 8.05 -35.97 -9.27
CA ARG A 2 7.89 -34.50 -9.32
C ARG A 2 6.63 -34.11 -8.54
N SER A 3 6.70 -33.07 -7.73
CA SER A 3 5.55 -32.58 -6.96
C SER A 3 4.53 -31.89 -7.87
N PHE A 4 3.26 -32.20 -7.66
CA PHE A 4 2.13 -31.59 -8.37
C PHE A 4 2.13 -30.06 -8.17
N GLY A 5 1.95 -29.31 -9.27
CA GLY A 5 1.89 -27.85 -9.26
C GLY A 5 3.24 -27.13 -9.29
N THR A 6 4.27 -27.74 -9.89
CA THR A 6 5.47 -27.02 -10.37
C THR A 6 5.08 -26.29 -11.66
N GLU A 7 5.10 -24.96 -11.66
CA GLU A 7 4.76 -24.17 -12.86
C GLU A 7 5.69 -24.50 -14.03
N ILE A 8 5.07 -24.93 -15.13
CA ILE A 8 5.74 -25.21 -16.40
C ILE A 8 5.65 -23.92 -17.23
N SER A 9 6.75 -23.52 -17.87
CA SER A 9 6.84 -22.32 -18.71
C SER A 9 5.77 -22.23 -19.81
N GLY A 10 5.12 -23.35 -20.16
CA GLY A 10 4.09 -23.42 -21.19
C GLY A 10 2.86 -22.55 -20.90
N ASN A 11 2.56 -22.28 -19.62
CA ASN A 11 1.45 -21.41 -19.23
C ASN A 11 1.86 -19.95 -18.98
N ARG A 12 3.14 -19.59 -19.22
CA ARG A 12 3.65 -18.25 -18.94
C ARG A 12 3.61 -17.40 -20.19
N GLY A 13 2.75 -16.38 -20.21
CA GLY A 13 2.73 -15.36 -21.25
C GLY A 13 4.04 -14.56 -21.32
N ARG A 14 4.27 -13.91 -22.45
CA ARG A 14 5.42 -12.99 -22.62
C ARG A 14 5.32 -11.88 -21.57
N ASN A 15 6.37 -11.69 -20.78
CA ASN A 15 6.45 -10.77 -19.64
C ASN A 15 5.61 -11.14 -18.39
N ASP A 16 5.03 -12.35 -18.34
CA ASP A 16 4.36 -12.78 -17.12
C ASP A 16 5.32 -12.87 -15.95
N LYS A 17 4.80 -12.63 -14.75
CA LYS A 17 5.58 -12.67 -13.52
C LYS A 17 5.72 -14.11 -13.03
N LEU A 18 6.78 -14.37 -12.28
CA LEU A 18 6.88 -15.61 -11.49
C LEU A 18 5.75 -15.62 -10.47
N SER A 19 5.06 -16.76 -10.31
CA SER A 19 4.06 -16.88 -9.25
C SER A 19 4.68 -16.83 -7.85
N PRO A 20 3.91 -16.46 -6.82
CA PRO A 20 4.36 -16.53 -5.43
C PRO A 20 4.91 -17.90 -5.03
N LYS A 21 4.34 -18.99 -5.58
CA LYS A 21 4.79 -20.36 -5.33
C LYS A 21 6.16 -20.62 -5.96
N ALA A 22 6.37 -20.19 -7.19
CA ALA A 22 7.69 -20.27 -7.84
C ALA A 22 8.74 -19.43 -7.10
N HIS A 23 8.35 -18.23 -6.61
CA HIS A 23 9.21 -17.40 -5.74
C HIS A 23 9.66 -18.13 -4.49
N ALA A 24 8.72 -18.71 -3.74
CA ALA A 24 9.03 -19.45 -2.52
C ALA A 24 9.96 -20.64 -2.81
N ALA A 25 9.69 -21.39 -3.88
CA ALA A 25 10.51 -22.53 -4.27
C ALA A 25 11.95 -22.13 -4.66
N ILE A 26 12.13 -21.03 -5.41
CA ILE A 26 13.45 -20.48 -5.77
C ILE A 26 14.24 -20.09 -4.51
N ILE A 27 13.60 -19.42 -3.55
CA ILE A 27 14.24 -19.00 -2.29
C ILE A 27 14.65 -20.21 -1.46
N SER A 28 13.75 -21.18 -1.27
CA SER A 28 14.03 -22.38 -0.48
C SER A 28 15.16 -23.22 -1.07
N LYS A 29 15.15 -23.45 -2.40
CA LYS A 29 16.22 -24.18 -3.07
C LYS A 29 17.55 -23.43 -3.06
N ARG A 30 17.51 -22.09 -3.15
CA ARG A 30 18.74 -21.29 -3.01
C ARG A 30 19.32 -21.39 -1.61
N LYS A 31 18.48 -21.40 -0.56
CA LYS A 31 18.93 -21.64 0.83
C LYS A 31 19.53 -23.03 1.01
N ALA A 32 19.02 -24.03 0.29
CA ALA A 32 19.58 -25.38 0.24
C ALA A 32 20.88 -25.49 -0.61
N GLY A 33 21.41 -24.38 -1.14
CA GLY A 33 22.71 -24.35 -1.81
C GLY A 33 22.67 -24.50 -3.34
N VAL A 34 21.49 -24.76 -3.94
CA VAL A 34 21.36 -24.94 -5.40
C VAL A 34 21.88 -23.71 -6.15
N LEU A 35 22.62 -23.94 -7.24
CA LEU A 35 23.21 -22.89 -8.06
C LEU A 35 22.14 -22.13 -8.84
N ARG A 36 22.42 -20.85 -9.15
CA ARG A 36 21.48 -19.98 -9.87
C ARG A 36 21.19 -20.48 -11.29
N LYS A 37 22.20 -21.07 -11.95
CA LYS A 37 22.08 -21.65 -13.29
C LYS A 37 21.12 -22.84 -13.30
N ASP A 38 21.21 -23.71 -12.30
CA ASP A 38 20.32 -24.86 -12.18
C ASP A 38 18.88 -24.42 -11.89
N LEU A 39 18.70 -23.40 -11.05
CA LEU A 39 17.39 -22.78 -10.82
C LEU A 39 16.83 -22.12 -12.08
N ALA A 40 17.68 -21.45 -12.87
CA ALA A 40 17.28 -20.83 -14.13
C ALA A 40 16.78 -21.88 -15.14
N ALA A 41 17.50 -23.00 -15.25
CA ALA A 41 17.11 -24.12 -16.09
C ALA A 41 15.81 -24.79 -15.59
N GLU A 42 15.72 -25.04 -14.29
CA GLU A 42 14.57 -25.71 -13.67
C GLU A 42 13.28 -24.89 -13.79
N PHE A 43 13.34 -23.60 -13.50
CA PHE A 43 12.18 -22.70 -13.60
C PHE A 43 12.02 -22.08 -15.00
N ARG A 44 12.89 -22.44 -15.96
CA ARG A 44 12.91 -21.92 -17.34
C ARG A 44 12.85 -20.39 -17.41
N VAL A 45 13.65 -19.74 -16.57
CA VAL A 45 13.78 -18.28 -16.51
C VAL A 45 15.23 -17.87 -16.71
N SER A 46 15.45 -16.61 -17.08
CA SER A 46 16.82 -16.09 -17.15
C SER A 46 17.48 -16.09 -15.76
N GLU A 47 18.80 -16.30 -15.72
CA GLU A 47 19.59 -16.19 -14.49
C GLU A 47 19.48 -14.78 -13.86
N LYS A 48 19.28 -13.75 -14.69
CA LYS A 48 18.99 -12.38 -14.26
C LYS A 48 17.68 -12.29 -13.47
N THR A 49 16.65 -13.03 -13.86
CA THR A 49 15.37 -13.13 -13.15
C THR A 49 15.55 -13.77 -11.77
N ILE A 50 16.34 -14.83 -11.67
CA ILE A 50 16.71 -15.45 -10.38
C ILE A 50 17.47 -14.46 -9.50
N THR A 51 18.48 -13.79 -10.04
CA THR A 51 19.30 -12.82 -9.31
C THR A 51 18.46 -11.65 -8.77
N ASN A 52 17.57 -11.09 -9.60
CA ASN A 52 16.66 -10.02 -9.18
C ASN A 52 15.69 -10.49 -8.10
N THR A 53 15.19 -11.72 -8.21
CA THR A 53 14.31 -12.33 -7.21
C THR A 53 14.99 -12.45 -5.84
N LEU A 54 16.24 -12.93 -5.82
CA LEU A 54 17.02 -13.06 -4.59
C LEU A 54 17.40 -11.70 -3.99
N LYS A 55 17.83 -10.74 -4.83
CA LYS A 55 18.12 -9.36 -4.40
C LYS A 55 16.90 -8.73 -3.75
N ARG A 56 15.72 -8.89 -4.37
CA ARG A 56 14.46 -8.39 -3.85
C ARG A 56 14.07 -9.05 -2.53
N TRP A 57 14.21 -10.37 -2.41
CA TRP A 57 13.95 -11.09 -1.17
C TRP A 57 14.81 -10.57 -0.02
N LYS A 58 16.10 -10.32 -0.27
CA LYS A 58 17.00 -9.75 0.74
C LYS A 58 16.56 -8.36 1.23
N SER A 59 16.00 -7.53 0.34
CA SER A 59 15.57 -6.18 0.69
C SER A 59 14.17 -6.11 1.31
N HIS A 60 13.23 -6.95 0.88
CA HIS A 60 11.81 -6.82 1.26
C HIS A 60 11.28 -7.98 2.09
N ASN A 61 11.93 -9.15 2.09
CA ASN A 61 11.49 -10.38 2.79
C ASN A 61 10.03 -10.77 2.54
N THR A 62 9.48 -10.41 1.38
CA THR A 62 8.10 -10.71 0.98
C THR A 62 8.09 -11.55 -0.30
N LEU A 63 7.19 -12.53 -0.35
CA LEU A 63 6.96 -13.40 -1.53
C LEU A 63 6.12 -12.71 -2.61
N THR A 64 5.51 -11.58 -2.31
CA THR A 64 4.63 -10.84 -3.22
C THR A 64 5.42 -9.86 -4.09
N MET A 65 5.14 -9.92 -5.41
CA MET A 65 5.89 -9.19 -6.44
C MET A 65 5.47 -7.72 -6.59
N ARG A 66 4.52 -7.25 -5.80
CA ARG A 66 4.12 -5.85 -5.63
C ARG A 66 3.43 -5.81 -4.26
N ARG A 67 3.44 -4.67 -3.55
CA ARG A 67 2.29 -4.39 -2.68
C ARG A 67 1.10 -4.62 -3.60
N GLU A 68 0.31 -5.68 -3.39
CA GLU A 68 -1.06 -5.65 -3.84
C GLU A 68 -1.52 -4.28 -3.36
N LYS A 69 -1.85 -3.40 -4.30
CA LYS A 69 -2.70 -2.28 -3.93
C LYS A 69 -3.83 -3.01 -3.23
N GLN A 70 -3.95 -2.87 -1.91
CA GLN A 70 -5.22 -3.10 -1.28
C GLN A 70 -6.15 -2.23 -2.10
N GLU A 71 -6.94 -2.86 -2.97
CA GLU A 71 -8.06 -2.18 -3.58
C GLU A 71 -8.91 -1.78 -2.39
N ALA A 72 -8.72 -0.54 -1.95
CA ALA A 72 -9.75 0.19 -1.25
C ALA A 72 -10.90 0.32 -2.26
N GLY A 73 -11.68 -0.75 -2.36
CA GLY A 73 -12.69 -0.95 -3.37
C GLY A 73 -13.77 -1.84 -2.80
N LEU A 74 -14.44 -1.37 -1.75
CA LEU A 74 -15.72 -1.92 -1.32
C LEU A 74 -16.80 -1.88 -2.45
N LEU A 75 -16.50 -1.25 -3.60
CA LEU A 75 -17.36 -1.13 -4.76
C LEU A 75 -16.54 -1.34 -6.06
N GLN A 76 -16.94 -2.32 -6.87
CA GLN A 76 -16.44 -2.54 -8.23
C GLN A 76 -17.06 -1.52 -9.21
N LEU A 77 -16.81 -0.23 -9.00
CA LEU A 77 -17.33 0.84 -9.85
C LEU A 77 -16.19 1.69 -10.41
N HIS A 78 -16.44 2.26 -11.59
CA HIS A 78 -15.51 3.21 -12.17
C HIS A 78 -15.41 4.47 -11.29
N LYS A 79 -14.19 5.02 -11.13
CA LYS A 79 -13.91 6.17 -10.26
C LYS A 79 -14.82 7.37 -10.55
N ALA A 80 -15.18 7.59 -11.82
CA ALA A 80 -16.07 8.66 -12.23
C ALA A 80 -17.49 8.49 -11.65
N THR A 81 -18.01 7.27 -11.67
CA THR A 81 -19.33 6.91 -11.12
C THR A 81 -19.37 7.20 -9.62
N ILE A 82 -18.29 6.89 -8.90
CA ILE A 82 -18.18 7.19 -7.47
C ILE A 82 -18.23 8.70 -7.21
N TYR A 83 -17.48 9.51 -7.98
CA TYR A 83 -17.52 10.97 -7.82
C TYR A 83 -18.89 11.58 -8.13
N GLN A 84 -19.60 11.04 -9.14
CA GLN A 84 -20.93 11.52 -9.49
C GLN A 84 -21.93 11.27 -8.36
N ILE A 85 -21.98 10.05 -7.83
CA ILE A 85 -22.84 9.69 -6.69
C ILE A 85 -22.52 10.54 -5.46
N LEU A 86 -21.24 10.75 -5.16
CA LEU A 86 -20.83 11.59 -4.02
C LEU A 86 -21.27 13.04 -4.22
N LYS A 87 -21.18 13.58 -5.44
CA LYS A 87 -21.63 14.93 -5.77
C LYS A 87 -23.15 15.08 -5.65
N GLU A 88 -23.93 14.11 -6.14
CA GLU A 88 -25.39 14.07 -5.98
C GLU A 88 -25.82 14.05 -4.51
N LYS A 89 -25.05 13.37 -3.66
CA LYS A 89 -25.24 13.35 -2.19
C LYS A 89 -24.70 14.59 -1.47
N GLY A 90 -24.16 15.59 -2.18
CA GLY A 90 -23.55 16.79 -1.60
C GLY A 90 -22.19 16.57 -0.93
N LEU A 91 -21.62 15.36 -1.04
CA LEU A 91 -20.31 15.01 -0.49
C LEU A 91 -19.20 15.43 -1.47
N THR A 92 -18.91 16.73 -1.46
CA THR A 92 -17.88 17.32 -2.29
C THR A 92 -16.61 17.62 -1.49
N ASN A 93 -15.49 17.75 -2.18
CA ASN A 93 -14.22 18.06 -1.54
C ASN A 93 -14.23 19.51 -1.03
N HIS A 94 -14.36 19.68 0.28
CA HIS A 94 -14.20 20.99 0.93
C HIS A 94 -12.84 21.06 1.65
N ARG A 95 -12.07 22.13 1.38
CA ARG A 95 -10.83 22.36 2.12
C ARG A 95 -11.16 22.71 3.57
N CYS A 96 -10.68 21.92 4.53
CA CYS A 96 -10.83 22.26 5.94
C CYS A 96 -10.14 23.60 6.23
N LYS A 97 -10.73 24.42 7.10
CA LYS A 97 -10.12 25.67 7.56
C LYS A 97 -8.83 25.34 8.31
N LYS A 98 -7.74 26.06 8.01
CA LYS A 98 -6.52 25.97 8.82
C LYS A 98 -6.85 26.40 10.25
N ARG A 99 -6.65 25.50 11.21
CA ARG A 99 -6.83 25.76 12.65
C ARG A 99 -5.50 25.52 13.35
N PRO A 100 -5.10 26.37 14.31
CA PRO A 100 -3.96 26.05 15.16
C PRO A 100 -4.26 24.77 15.94
N LYS A 101 -3.27 23.88 16.06
CA LYS A 101 -3.39 22.70 16.93
C LYS A 101 -3.35 23.19 18.38
N LEU A 102 -4.48 23.08 19.08
CA LEU A 102 -4.55 23.45 20.49
C LEU A 102 -4.08 22.26 21.34
N ASN A 103 -3.07 22.47 22.18
CA ASN A 103 -2.75 21.53 23.25
C ASN A 103 -3.78 21.69 24.40
N ALA A 104 -3.82 20.72 25.31
CA ALA A 104 -4.78 20.72 26.42
C ALA A 104 -4.67 21.98 27.30
N ALA A 105 -3.44 22.44 27.56
CA ALA A 105 -3.17 23.63 28.38
C ALA A 105 -3.72 24.92 27.73
N VAL A 106 -3.46 25.14 26.44
CA VAL A 106 -3.96 26.31 25.69
C VAL A 106 -5.47 26.24 25.55
N ARG A 107 -6.06 25.04 25.42
CA ARG A 107 -7.52 24.89 25.45
C ARG A 107 -8.10 25.34 26.78
N ALA A 108 -7.52 24.94 27.91
CA ALA A 108 -7.97 25.34 29.24
C ALA A 108 -7.85 26.86 29.46
N LEU A 109 -6.73 27.46 29.05
CA LEU A 109 -6.53 28.91 29.14
C LEU A 109 -7.56 29.69 28.31
N ARG A 110 -7.82 29.25 27.07
CA ARG A 110 -8.84 29.86 26.21
C ARG A 110 -10.24 29.74 26.81
N LEU A 111 -10.58 28.59 27.39
CA LEU A 111 -11.87 28.39 28.04
C LEU A 111 -12.02 29.32 29.26
N LYS A 112 -11.01 29.38 30.12
CA LYS A 112 -10.99 30.28 31.28
C LYS A 112 -11.16 31.74 30.87
N PHE A 113 -10.42 32.19 29.86
CA PHE A 113 -10.58 33.54 29.29
C PHE A 113 -12.01 33.79 28.79
N CYS A 114 -12.59 32.87 28.03
CA CYS A 114 -13.97 33.01 27.55
C CYS A 114 -14.99 33.07 28.70
N GLN A 115 -14.78 32.33 29.79
CA GLN A 115 -15.65 32.34 30.95
C GLN A 115 -15.54 33.65 31.74
N GLU A 116 -14.31 34.11 32.01
CA GLU A 116 -14.06 35.35 32.76
C GLU A 116 -14.59 36.59 32.03
N TYR A 117 -14.47 36.63 30.70
CA TYR A 117 -14.83 37.78 29.88
C TYR A 117 -16.15 37.57 29.11
N HIS A 118 -16.97 36.59 29.52
CA HIS A 118 -18.26 36.28 28.88
C HIS A 118 -19.23 37.49 28.87
N HIS A 119 -19.16 38.32 29.89
CA HIS A 119 -19.98 39.54 30.05
C HIS A 119 -19.19 40.83 29.80
N PHE A 120 -17.96 40.73 29.31
CA PHE A 120 -17.14 41.91 29.07
C PHE A 120 -17.74 42.74 27.93
N ASN A 121 -18.01 44.01 28.20
CA ASN A 121 -18.62 44.90 27.22
C ASN A 121 -17.56 45.37 26.22
N TRP A 122 -17.36 44.59 25.15
CA TRP A 122 -16.42 44.86 24.06
C TRP A 122 -16.85 46.05 23.17
N LYS A 123 -17.36 47.15 23.74
CA LYS A 123 -17.58 48.39 22.98
C LYS A 123 -16.25 48.80 22.37
N ARG A 124 -16.20 48.89 21.04
CA ARG A 124 -15.07 49.51 20.35
C ARG A 124 -15.01 50.96 20.80
N ARG A 125 -13.86 51.40 21.29
CA ARG A 125 -13.60 52.83 21.50
C ARG A 125 -13.74 53.49 20.13
N GLY A 126 -14.76 54.34 19.98
CA GLY A 126 -14.98 55.17 18.80
C GLY A 126 -13.94 56.26 18.69
#